data_AF-A0A413Q1L3-F1
#
_entry.id   AF-A0A413Q1L3-F1
#
_cell.length_a   1.000
_cell.length_b   1.000
_cell.length_c   1.000
_cell.angle_alpha   90.00
_cell.angle_beta   90.00
_cell.angle_gamma   90.00
#
_symmetry.space_group_name_H-M   'P 1'
#
loop_
_entity.id
_entity.type
_entity.pdbx_description
1 polymer ?
#
loop_
_entity_poly.entity_id
_entity_poly.type
_entity_poly.pdbx_seq_one_letter_code
_entity_poly.pdbx_strand_id
1 'polypeptide(L)' 'MNDKFTVEEVNLICIFECKSRTKVISDIKKAIKHLDDSEMVELSNRVVAKLNNMTDKEFAVMEFVVTE' A
#
# COMPACT_ATOMS: atom_id res chain seq x y z
N MET A 1 5.36 -8.72 -13.93
CA MET A 1 5.41 -8.73 -12.46
C MET A 1 5.68 -7.31 -12.02
N ASN A 2 4.95 -6.83 -11.02
CA ASN A 2 5.06 -5.45 -10.56
C ASN A 2 6.17 -5.39 -9.49
N ASP A 3 7.45 -5.37 -9.91
CA ASP A 3 8.63 -5.48 -9.04
C ASP A 3 8.77 -4.37 -7.96
N LYS A 4 7.86 -3.38 -7.96
CA LYS A 4 7.85 -2.30 -6.97
C LYS A 4 7.30 -2.74 -5.60
N PHE A 5 6.40 -3.72 -5.57
CA PHE A 5 5.75 -4.20 -4.35
C PHE A 5 5.87 -5.71 -4.19
N THR A 6 6.02 -6.17 -2.96
CA THR A 6 5.93 -7.59 -2.61
C THR A 6 4.46 -8.02 -2.55
N VAL A 7 4.20 -9.33 -2.53
CA VAL A 7 2.84 -9.88 -2.42
C VAL A 7 2.13 -9.36 -1.16
N GLU A 8 2.83 -9.29 -0.03
CA GLU A 8 2.28 -8.77 1.23
C GLU A 8 1.92 -7.29 1.14
N GLU A 9 2.77 -6.48 0.49
CA GLU A 9 2.51 -5.06 0.29
C GLU A 9 1.32 -4.83 -0.66
N VAL A 10 1.22 -5.61 -1.74
CA VAL A 10 0.07 -5.59 -2.65
C VAL A 10 -1.21 -5.98 -1.91
N ASN A 11 -1.14 -7.03 -1.09
CA ASN A 11 -2.29 -7.50 -0.31
C ASN A 11 -2.76 -6.41 0.67
N LEU A 12 -1.83 -5.74 1.37
CA LEU A 12 -2.15 -4.63 2.25
C LEU A 12 -2.82 -3.47 1.49
N ILE A 13 -2.28 -3.09 0.33
CA ILE A 13 -2.82 -2.02 -0.51
C ILE A 13 -4.24 -2.36 -1.01
N CYS A 14 -4.49 -3.61 -1.39
CA CYS A 14 -5.79 -4.10 -1.84
C CYS A 14 -6.89 -3.98 -0.76
N ILE A 15 -6.55 -4.17 0.52
CA ILE A 15 -7.52 -4.04 1.63
C ILE A 15 -8.17 -2.65 1.67
N PHE A 16 -7.44 -1.60 1.28
CA PHE A 16 -7.91 -0.21 1.37
C PHE A 16 -8.65 0.29 0.12
N GLU A 17 -9.04 -0.59 -0.81
CA GLU A 17 -9.73 -0.28 -2.07
C GLU A 17 -9.08 0.89 -2.85
N CYS A 18 -8.16 0.55 -3.75
CA CYS A 18 -7.26 1.45 -4.50
C CYS A 18 -7.95 2.49 -5.40
N LYS A 19 -8.72 3.43 -4.84
CA LYS A 19 -9.35 4.51 -5.62
C LYS A 19 -8.37 5.62 -5.97
N SER A 20 -7.39 5.87 -5.11
CA SER A 20 -6.33 6.88 -5.33
C SER A 20 -5.15 6.63 -4.41
N ARG A 21 -3.93 6.85 -4.92
CA ARG A 21 -2.67 6.73 -4.15
C ARG A 21 -2.71 7.52 -2.84
N THR A 22 -3.14 8.78 -2.90
CA THR A 22 -3.24 9.68 -1.74
C THR A 22 -4.25 9.18 -0.70
N LYS A 23 -5.35 8.59 -1.16
CA LYS A 23 -6.37 8.01 -0.29
C LYS A 23 -5.84 6.77 0.41
N VAL A 24 -5.22 5.84 -0.32
CA VAL A 24 -4.57 4.65 0.24
C VAL A 24 -3.52 5.04 1.29
N ILE A 25 -2.66 6.03 1.01
CA ILE A 25 -1.69 6.54 1.99
C ILE A 25 -2.39 7.06 3.26
N SER A 26 -3.47 7.82 3.11
CA SER A 26 -4.21 8.38 4.24
C SER A 26 -4.84 7.27 5.09
N ASP A 27 -5.44 6.28 4.46
CA ASP A 27 -6.13 5.20 5.15
C ASP A 27 -5.15 4.23 5.83
N ILE A 28 -4.02 3.91 5.19
CA ILE A 28 -2.92 3.16 5.83
C ILE A 28 -2.39 3.93 7.05
N LYS A 29 -2.15 5.24 6.93
CA LYS A 29 -1.68 6.06 8.07
C LYS A 29 -2.66 6.10 9.23
N LYS A 30 -3.98 6.01 8.97
CA LYS A 30 -4.98 5.88 10.03
C LYS A 30 -4.92 4.48 10.64
N ALA A 31 -4.84 3.44 9.82
CA ALA A 31 -4.74 2.06 10.28
C ALA A 31 -3.52 1.84 11.19
N ILE A 32 -2.34 2.38 10.83
CA ILE A 32 -1.12 2.33 11.65
C ILE A 32 -1.36 2.78 13.10
N LYS A 33 -2.21 3.79 13.34
CA LYS A 33 -2.49 4.27 14.70
C LYS A 33 -3.29 3.28 15.56
N HIS A 34 -3.93 2.31 14.90
CA HIS A 34 -4.74 1.26 15.51
C HIS A 34 -4.06 -0.11 15.42
N LEU A 35 -2.87 -0.20 14.81
CA LEU A 35 -2.09 -1.43 14.73
C LEU A 35 -1.17 -1.51 15.95
N ASP A 36 -1.37 -2.53 16.78
CA ASP A 36 -0.46 -2.87 17.89
C ASP A 36 0.69 -3.80 17.46
N ASP A 37 0.57 -4.38 16.26
CA ASP A 37 1.57 -5.30 15.70
C ASP A 37 2.69 -4.51 14.99
N SER A 38 3.89 -4.60 15.54
CA SER A 38 5.07 -3.89 15.02
C SER A 38 5.42 -4.29 13.60
N GLU A 39 5.25 -5.57 13.22
CA GLU A 39 5.57 -6.03 11.87
C GLU A 39 4.58 -5.41 10.86
N MET A 40 3.30 -5.37 11.21
CA MET A 40 2.27 -4.73 10.38
C MET A 40 2.47 -3.22 10.27
N VAL A 41 2.94 -2.57 11.34
CA VAL A 41 3.31 -1.14 11.33
C VAL A 41 4.50 -0.90 10.40
N GLU A 42 5.55 -1.72 10.45
CA GLU A 42 6.70 -1.59 9.56
C GLU A 42 6.32 -1.82 8.10
N LEU A 43 5.53 -2.88 7.80
CA LEU A 43 5.00 -3.15 6.47
C LEU A 43 4.21 -1.95 5.93
N SER A 44 3.30 -1.41 6.75
CA SER A 44 2.46 -0.26 6.40
C SER A 44 3.30 1.00 6.12
N ASN A 45 4.31 1.28 6.95
CA ASN A 45 5.22 2.40 6.74
C ASN A 45 6.02 2.26 5.44
N ARG A 46 6.49 1.05 5.15
CA ARG A 46 7.24 0.75 3.92
C ARG A 46 6.38 0.92 2.67
N VAL A 47 5.13 0.46 2.70
CA VAL A 47 4.13 0.73 1.65
C VAL A 47 3.93 2.23 1.45
N VAL A 48 3.70 2.98 2.54
CA VAL A 48 3.50 4.43 2.47
C VAL A 48 4.72 5.15 1.88
N ALA A 49 5.94 4.74 2.23
CA ALA A 49 7.16 5.31 1.67
C ALA A 49 7.24 5.09 0.15
N LYS A 50 6.96 3.86 -0.32
CA LYS A 50 6.91 3.53 -1.75
C LYS A 50 5.83 4.32 -2.49
N LEU A 51 4.61 4.40 -1.92
CA LEU A 51 3.51 5.18 -2.49
C LEU A 51 3.81 6.69 -2.54
N ASN A 52 4.57 7.22 -1.58
CA ASN A 52 5.03 8.62 -1.64
C ASN A 52 6.10 8.84 -2.72
N ASN A 53 6.93 7.83 -2.99
CA ASN A 53 8.01 7.90 -3.98
C ASN A 53 7.54 7.62 -5.43
N MET A 54 6.25 7.48 -5.66
CA MET A 54 5.67 7.28 -6.99
C MET A 54 4.59 8.32 -7.29
N THR A 55 4.35 8.50 -8.58
CA THR A 55 3.33 9.44 -9.05
C THR A 55 1.96 8.78 -9.14
N ASP A 56 0.89 9.58 -9.13
CA ASP A 56 -0.48 9.08 -9.33
C ASP A 56 -0.65 8.39 -10.68
N LYS A 57 0.11 8.79 -11.70
CA LYS A 57 0.15 8.10 -13.00
C LYS A 57 0.69 6.69 -12.86
N GLU A 58 1.84 6.53 -12.21
CA GLU A 58 2.43 5.20 -11.97
C GLU A 58 1.51 4.33 -11.12
N PHE A 59 0.84 4.90 -10.12
CA PHE A 59 -0.16 4.20 -9.33
C PHE A 59 -1.36 3.73 -10.15
N ALA A 60 -1.86 4.55 -11.08
CA ALA A 60 -3.01 4.21 -11.91
C ALA A 60 -2.72 3.08 -12.93
N VAL A 61 -1.47 2.93 -13.38
CA VAL A 61 -1.06 1.81 -14.26
C VAL A 61 -0.72 0.54 -13.48
N MET A 62 -0.65 0.59 -12.15
CA MET A 62 -0.41 -0.61 -11.36
C MET A 62 -1.67 -1.45 -11.27
N GLU A 63 -1.60 -2.63 -11.89
CA GLU A 63 -2.55 -3.70 -11.65
C GLU A 63 -2.16 -4.41 -10.35
N PHE A 64 -2.92 -4.15 -9.29
CA PHE A 64 -2.84 -4.91 -8.04
C PHE A 64 -3.63 -6.21 -8.22
N VAL A 65 -3.03 -7.18 -8.90
CA VAL A 65 -3.61 -8.52 -9.04
C VAL A 65 -3.29 -9.30 -7.77
N VAL A 66 -4.33 -9.67 -7.02
CA VAL A 66 -4.19 -10.61 -5.90
C VAL A 66 -3.97 -11.99 -6.50
N THR A 67 -2.80 -12.58 -6.26
CA THR A 67 -2.56 -13.98 -6.59
C THR A 67 -2.97 -14.81 -5.38
N GLU A 68 -3.97 -15.68 -5.57
CA GLU A 68 -4.44 -16.67 -4.57
C GLU A 68 -3.36 -17.69 -4.18
#